data_AF-A0A356B2G3-F1
#
_entry.id   AF-A0A356B2G3-F1
#
_cell.length_a   1.000
_cell.length_b   1.000
_cell.length_c   1.000
_cell.angle_alpha   90.00
_cell.angle_beta   90.00
_cell.angle_gamma   90.00
#
_symmetry.space_group_name_H-M   'P 1'
#
loop_
_entity.id
_entity.type
_entity.pdbx_description
1 polymer ?
#
loop_
_entity_poly.entity_id
_entity_poly.type
_entity_poly.pdbx_seq_one_letter_code
_entity_poly.pdbx_strand_id
1 'polypeptide(L)' 'MTNKTYQLETLTCPSCTLKIEGAMKNTAGVTKSKVMFNSSKVKVEFDETKVTSEELKNNIEKLGYTVLSVK' A
#
# COMPACT_ATOMS: atom_id res chain seq x y z
N MET A 1 5.55 -15.73 -1.06
CA MET A 1 5.16 -14.44 -1.64
C MET A 1 3.67 -14.31 -1.50
N THR A 2 3.22 -13.22 -0.88
CA THR A 2 1.84 -13.02 -0.44
C THR A 2 1.32 -11.73 -1.05
N ASN A 3 0.08 -11.74 -1.52
CA ASN A 3 -0.58 -10.56 -2.07
C ASN A 3 -1.65 -10.07 -1.10
N LYS A 4 -1.61 -8.79 -0.74
CA LYS A 4 -2.69 -8.13 0.00
C LYS A 4 -3.17 -6.87 -0.71
N THR A 5 -4.43 -6.55 -0.48
CA THR A 5 -5.11 -5.37 -0.99
C THR A 5 -5.53 -4.50 0.18
N TYR A 6 -5.00 -3.28 0.23
CA TYR A 6 -5.32 -2.27 1.23
C TYR A 6 -6.37 -1.33 0.63
N GLN A 7 -7.54 -1.25 1.27
CA GLN A 7 -8.53 -0.23 0.98
C GLN A 7 -8.13 1.05 1.71
N LEU A 8 -7.93 2.12 0.96
CA LEU A 8 -7.63 3.44 1.51
C LEU A 8 -8.91 4.28 1.57
N GLU A 9 -8.82 5.35 2.36
CA GLU A 9 -9.75 6.47 2.22
C GLU A 9 -9.70 7.08 0.82
N THR A 10 -10.72 7.87 0.49
CA THR A 10 -10.89 8.45 -0.85
C THR A 10 -9.65 9.21 -1.30
N LEU A 11 -8.95 8.66 -2.29
CA LEU A 11 -7.82 9.34 -2.90
C LEU A 11 -8.35 10.49 -3.77
N THR A 12 -8.10 11.72 -3.34
CA THR A 12 -8.59 12.95 -4.01
C THR A 12 -7.58 13.53 -4.99
N CYS A 13 -6.32 13.06 -4.98
CA CYS A 13 -5.26 13.61 -5.82
C CYS A 13 -4.51 12.50 -6.57
N PRO A 14 -4.47 12.53 -7.92
CA PRO A 14 -3.73 11.52 -8.69
C PRO A 14 -2.25 11.48 -8.35
N SER A 15 -1.63 12.61 -8.02
CA SER A 15 -0.20 12.66 -7.65
C SER A 15 0.11 11.99 -6.32
N CYS A 16 -0.88 11.85 -5.42
CA CYS A 16 -0.75 11.10 -4.17
C CYS A 16 -0.51 9.60 -4.41
N THR A 17 -1.03 9.05 -5.51
CA THR A 17 -0.86 7.62 -5.84
C THR A 17 0.59 7.24 -6.07
N LEU A 18 1.37 8.12 -6.70
CA LEU A 18 2.79 7.91 -6.98
C LEU A 18 3.61 7.87 -5.68
N LYS A 19 3.27 8.69 -4.69
CA LYS A 19 3.92 8.66 -3.37
C LYS A 19 3.68 7.33 -2.66
N ILE A 20 2.45 6.85 -2.66
CA ILE A 20 2.09 5.57 -2.03
C ILE A 20 2.79 4.41 -2.75
N GLU A 21 2.75 4.37 -4.08
CA GLU A 21 3.41 3.32 -4.85
C GLU A 21 4.93 3.32 -4.64
N GLY A 22 5.54 4.51 -4.64
CA GLY A 22 6.97 4.67 -4.36
C GLY A 22 7.34 4.19 -2.96
N ALA A 23 6.56 4.54 -1.94
CA ALA A 23 6.81 4.09 -0.57
C ALA A 23 6.69 2.56 -0.41
N MET A 24 5.69 1.96 -1.04
CA MET A 24 5.54 0.50 -1.05
C MET A 24 6.71 -0.17 -1.77
N LYS A 25 7.11 0.32 -2.96
CA LYS A 25 8.29 -0.21 -3.69
C LYS A 25 9.60 -0.07 -2.93
N ASN A 26 9.76 0.99 -2.13
CA ASN A 26 10.94 1.19 -1.30
C ASN A 26 10.93 0.36 0.00
N THR A 27 9.81 -0.29 0.34
CA THR A 27 9.74 -1.13 1.53
C THR A 27 10.45 -2.47 1.26
N ALA A 28 11.43 -2.80 2.10
CA ALA A 28 12.18 -4.05 1.98
C ALA A 28 11.23 -5.26 2.07
N GLY A 29 11.34 -6.19 1.13
CA GLY A 29 10.44 -7.34 1.05
C GLY A 29 9.20 -7.13 0.19
N VAL A 30 8.92 -5.91 -0.30
CA VAL A 30 7.91 -5.68 -1.34
C VAL A 30 8.49 -5.99 -2.71
N THR A 31 7.87 -6.90 -3.43
CA THR A 31 8.25 -7.27 -4.80
C THR A 31 7.48 -6.45 -5.83
N LYS A 32 6.20 -6.16 -5.54
CA LYS A 32 5.33 -5.44 -6.47
C LYS A 32 4.31 -4.62 -5.72
N SER A 33 3.99 -3.44 -6.22
CA SER A 33 2.87 -2.64 -5.74
C SER A 33 2.10 -2.03 -6.91
N LYS A 34 0.78 -1.96 -6.78
CA LYS A 34 -0.12 -1.39 -7.77
C LYS A 34 -1.21 -0.59 -7.08
N VAL A 35 -1.26 0.71 -7.33
CA VAL A 35 -2.28 1.61 -6.80
C VAL A 35 -3.44 1.73 -7.80
N MET A 36 -4.67 1.54 -7.32
CA MET A 36 -5.91 1.65 -8.08
C MET A 36 -6.67 2.90 -7.61
N PHE A 37 -6.32 4.06 -8.17
CA PHE A 37 -6.91 5.36 -7.80
C PHE A 37 -8.45 5.36 -7.86
N ASN A 38 -9.01 4.86 -8.97
CA ASN A 38 -10.47 4.81 -9.19
C ASN A 38 -11.23 4.06 -8.09
N SER A 39 -10.58 3.09 -7.44
CA SER A 39 -11.17 2.26 -6.39
C SER A 39 -10.62 2.57 -4.99
N SER A 40 -9.70 3.54 -4.87
CA SER A 40 -8.94 3.84 -3.65
C SER A 40 -8.34 2.57 -3.01
N LYS A 41 -7.75 1.68 -3.82
CA LYS A 41 -7.15 0.41 -3.38
C LYS A 41 -5.68 0.34 -3.72
N VAL A 42 -4.89 -0.34 -2.91
CA VAL A 42 -3.48 -0.63 -3.17
C VAL A 42 -3.26 -2.12 -3.07
N LYS A 43 -2.83 -2.76 -4.16
CA LYS A 43 -2.41 -4.16 -4.14
C LYS A 43 -0.90 -4.22 -3.99
N VAL A 44 -0.43 -4.96 -3.00
CA VAL A 44 0.99 -5.16 -2.71
C VAL A 44 1.29 -6.65 -2.69
N GLU A 45 2.34 -7.05 -3.40
CA GLU A 45 2.94 -8.38 -3.32
C GLU A 45 4.25 -8.25 -2.56
N PHE A 46 4.36 -8.99 -1.46
CA PHE A 46 5.48 -8.91 -0.54
C PHE A 46 5.84 -10.28 0.04
N ASP A 47 6.98 -10.33 0.70
CA ASP A 47 7.49 -11.49 1.40
C ASP A 47 7.19 -11.37 2.90
N GLU A 48 6.26 -12.20 3.41
CA GLU A 48 5.87 -12.23 4.83
C GLU A 48 7.03 -12.59 5.79
N THR A 49 8.14 -13.12 5.26
CA THR A 49 9.34 -13.37 6.06
C THR A 49 10.18 -12.11 6.29
N LYS A 50 9.97 -11.06 5.47
CA LYS A 50 10.73 -9.80 5.51
C LYS A 50 9.91 -8.62 5.98
N VAL A 51 8.62 -8.58 5.65
CA VAL A 51 7.71 -7.50 6.01
C VAL A 51 6.32 -8.03 6.28
N THR A 52 5.68 -7.48 7.30
CA THR A 52 4.32 -7.89 7.69
C THR A 52 3.26 -6.98 7.05
N SER A 53 2.01 -7.47 6.96
CA SER A 53 0.92 -6.63 6.47
C SER A 53 0.63 -5.43 7.36
N GLU A 54 0.90 -5.53 8.67
CA GLU A 54 0.75 -4.42 9.61
C GLU A 54 1.82 -3.34 9.41
N GLU A 55 3.07 -3.71 9.11
CA GLU A 55 4.10 -2.74 8.74
C GLU A 55 3.76 -2.00 7.45
N LEU A 56 3.26 -2.71 6.44
CA LEU A 56 2.81 -2.08 5.20
C LEU A 56 1.66 -1.11 5.44
N LYS A 57 0.69 -1.51 6.27
CA LYS A 57 -0.40 -0.64 6.71
C LYS A 57 0.15 0.62 7.40
N ASN A 58 1.02 0.46 8.39
CA ASN A 58 1.64 1.57 9.12
C ASN A 58 2.44 2.48 8.19
N ASN A 59 3.15 1.95 7.19
CA ASN A 59 3.87 2.76 6.22
C ASN A 59 2.92 3.63 5.39
N ILE A 60 1.75 3.11 5.01
CA ILE A 60 0.73 3.89 4.30
C ILE A 60 0.14 4.98 5.22
N GLU A 61 -0.17 4.64 6.47
CA GLU A 61 -0.72 5.60 7.46
C GLU A 61 0.29 6.70 7.81
N LYS A 62 1.60 6.39 7.88
CA LYS A 62 2.67 7.38 8.06
C LYS A 62 2.77 8.40 6.92
N LEU A 63 2.30 8.06 5.73
CA LEU A 63 2.23 9.00 4.60
C LEU A 63 1.00 9.91 4.68
N GLY A 64 0.13 9.70 5.66
CA GLY A 64 -1.11 10.43 5.86
C GLY A 64 -2.32 9.83 5.14
N TYR A 65 -2.29 8.54 4.78
CA TYR A 65 -3.45 7.84 4.21
C TYR A 65 -3.97 6.77 5.15
N THR A 66 -5.23 6.88 5.54
CA THR A 66 -5.91 5.94 6.41
C THR A 66 -6.26 4.66 5.65
N VAL A 67 -5.90 3.52 6.23
CA VAL A 67 -6.27 2.20 5.69
C VAL A 67 -7.56 1.74 6.34
N LEU A 68 -8.64 1.70 5.57
CA LEU A 68 -9.97 1.31 6.02
C LEU A 68 -10.14 -0.21 6.18
N SER A 69 -9.48 -0.98 5.32
CA SER A 69 -9.60 -2.45 5.33
C SER A 69 -8.42 -3.11 4.63
N VAL A 70 -8.09 -4.33 5.02
CA VAL A 70 -7.04 -5.16 4.41
C VAL A 70 -7.65 -6.49 3.99
N LYS A 71 -7.52 -6.85 2.72
CA LYS A 71 -7.99 -8.12 2.14
C LYS A 71 -6.86 -8.92 1.52
#